data_AF-A0ABD2A6N6-F1
#
_entry.id   AF-A0ABD2A6N6-F1
#
_cell.length_a   1.000
_cell.length_b   1.000
_cell.length_c   1.000
_cell.angle_alpha   90.00
_cell.angle_beta   90.00
_cell.angle_gamma   90.00
#
_symmetry.space_group_name_H-M   'P 1'
#
loop_
_entity.id
_entity.type
_entity.pdbx_description
1 polymer ?
#
loop_
_entity_poly.entity_id
_entity_poly.type
_entity_poly.pdbx_seq_one_letter_code
_entity_poly.pdbx_strand_id
1 'polypeptide(L)'
;MSKLNNTEINISKVTDGKRNLRRNHETDNPCLKEYNLSLECLGNNNYIRDACQNYFKNYRICQKFWQNIVADRKVKNIKPYLPPPEDRKNIKNEYLKFNTK
;
A
#
# COMPACT_ATOMS: atom_id res chain seq x y z
N MET A 1 -49.81 -19.94 -21.61
CA MET A 1 -48.57 -20.44 -20.99
C MET A 1 -47.44 -19.68 -21.67
N SER A 2 -46.62 -18.85 -21.05
CA SER A 2 -46.13 -18.72 -19.68
C SER A 2 -45.94 -17.23 -19.34
N LYS A 3 -46.38 -16.84 -18.14
CA LYS A 3 -46.14 -15.51 -17.56
C LYS A 3 -44.65 -15.41 -17.23
N LEU A 4 -43.91 -14.50 -17.89
CA LEU A 4 -42.63 -14.04 -17.39
C LEU A 4 -42.88 -12.70 -16.71
N ASN A 5 -42.78 -12.73 -15.38
CA ASN A 5 -43.03 -11.62 -14.50
C ASN A 5 -41.88 -10.60 -14.64
N ASN A 6 -42.19 -9.40 -15.12
CA ASN A 6 -41.29 -8.25 -15.04
C ASN A 6 -41.20 -7.82 -13.57
N THR A 7 -40.23 -8.36 -12.84
CA THR A 7 -39.78 -7.71 -11.60
C THR A 7 -38.87 -6.56 -12.01
N GLU A 8 -39.41 -5.35 -11.96
CA GLU A 8 -38.62 -4.12 -11.97
C GLU A 8 -37.62 -4.17 -10.82
N ILE A 9 -36.35 -4.42 -11.15
CA ILE A 9 -35.27 -4.32 -10.19
C ILE A 9 -35.13 -2.84 -9.86
N ASN A 10 -35.61 -2.44 -8.68
CA ASN A 10 -35.47 -1.07 -8.21
C ASN A 10 -34.01 -0.86 -7.74
N ILE A 11 -33.19 -0.31 -8.64
CA ILE A 11 -31.75 -0.04 -8.49
C ILE A 11 -31.44 0.92 -7.30
N SER A 12 -32.47 1.54 -6.70
CA SER A 12 -32.30 2.46 -5.56
C SER A 12 -31.89 1.79 -4.23
N LYS A 13 -31.94 0.46 -4.11
CA LYS A 13 -31.64 -0.25 -2.85
C LYS A 13 -30.22 -0.82 -2.70
N VAL A 14 -29.32 -0.61 -3.68
CA VAL A 14 -27.90 -1.00 -3.51
C VAL A 14 -27.11 0.18 -2.94
N THR A 15 -27.37 0.51 -1.67
CA THR A 15 -26.54 1.45 -0.90
C THR A 15 -25.58 0.68 -0.01
N ASP A 16 -24.62 -0.02 -0.61
CA ASP A 16 -23.49 -0.58 0.13
C ASP A 16 -22.19 0.05 -0.38
N GLY A 17 -21.73 1.06 0.38
CA GLY A 17 -20.40 1.64 0.41
C GLY A 17 -19.61 1.63 -0.91
N LYS A 18 -19.62 2.77 -1.62
CA LYS A 18 -18.61 3.09 -2.65
C LYS A 18 -17.21 3.04 -2.02
N ARG A 19 -16.58 1.87 -1.95
CA ARG A 19 -15.14 1.75 -1.71
C ARG A 19 -14.45 2.45 -2.85
N ASN A 20 -13.69 3.50 -2.56
CA ASN A 20 -12.85 4.16 -3.54
C ASN A 20 -11.79 3.14 -3.99
N LEU A 21 -11.99 2.52 -5.16
CA LEU A 21 -11.15 1.42 -5.66
C LEU A 21 -9.76 1.91 -6.12
N ARG A 22 -9.56 3.22 -6.22
CA ARG A 22 -8.30 3.84 -6.61
C ARG A 22 -7.43 4.06 -5.39
N ARG A 23 -6.36 3.27 -5.26
CA ARG A 23 -5.27 3.53 -4.32
C ARG A 23 -4.43 4.68 -4.85
N ASN A 24 -4.16 5.67 -4.00
CA ASN A 24 -3.22 6.73 -4.33
C ASN A 24 -1.83 6.26 -3.90
N HIS A 25 -0.94 6.03 -4.85
CA HIS A 25 0.39 5.53 -4.55
C HIS A 25 1.25 6.49 -3.70
N GLU A 26 1.02 7.80 -3.78
CA GLU A 26 1.76 8.77 -2.97
C GLU A 26 1.37 8.66 -1.48
N THR A 27 0.09 8.45 -1.20
CA THR A 27 -0.43 8.36 0.16
C THR A 27 -0.44 6.94 0.70
N ASP A 28 -0.67 5.93 -0.12
CA ASP A 28 -0.94 4.56 0.34
C ASP A 28 0.27 3.64 0.21
N ASN A 29 1.26 3.99 -0.61
CA ASN A 29 2.51 3.23 -0.75
C ASN A 29 3.68 3.97 -0.06
N PRO A 30 4.04 3.59 1.18
CA PRO A 30 5.15 4.23 1.88
C PRO A 30 6.53 3.85 1.31
N CYS A 31 6.57 2.98 0.30
CA CYS A 31 7.77 2.52 -0.41
C CYS A 31 7.74 2.92 -1.89
N LEU A 32 7.06 4.02 -2.23
CA LEU A 32 6.94 4.50 -3.62
C LEU A 32 8.31 4.72 -4.28
N LYS A 33 9.29 5.23 -3.52
CA LYS A 33 10.65 5.43 -4.02
C LYS A 33 11.31 4.11 -4.43
N GLU A 34 11.34 3.12 -3.54
CA GLU A 34 11.95 1.82 -3.81
C GLU A 34 11.20 1.05 -4.91
N TYR A 35 9.88 1.22 -4.98
CA TYR A 35 9.06 0.71 -6.08
C TYR A 35 9.51 1.28 -7.42
N ASN A 36 9.61 2.62 -7.53
CA ASN A 36 10.03 3.28 -8.77
C ASN A 36 11.44 2.87 -9.19
N LEU A 37 12.38 2.76 -8.26
CA LEU A 37 13.74 2.28 -8.56
C LEU A 37 13.75 0.84 -9.08
N SER A 38 12.85 -0.03 -8.59
CA SER A 38 12.73 -1.39 -9.10
C SER A 38 12.17 -1.44 -10.53
N LEU A 39 11.23 -0.55 -10.86
CA LEU A 39 10.70 -0.40 -12.22
C LEU A 39 11.75 0.18 -13.17
N GLU A 40 12.49 1.18 -12.72
CA GLU A 40 13.58 1.79 -13.48
C GLU A 40 14.66 0.75 -13.81
N CYS A 41 15.08 -0.06 -12.84
CA CYS A 41 16.02 -1.15 -13.09
C CYS A 41 15.50 -2.13 -14.16
N LEU A 42 14.23 -2.54 -14.08
CA LEU A 42 13.63 -3.42 -15.08
C LEU A 42 13.65 -2.77 -16.48
N GLY A 43 13.26 -1.49 -16.57
CA GLY A 43 13.31 -0.74 -17.83
C GLY A 43 14.71 -0.71 -18.44
N ASN A 44 15.75 -0.55 -17.62
CA ASN A 44 17.14 -0.47 -18.07
C ASN A 44 17.77 -1.84 -18.40
N ASN A 45 17.19 -2.94 -17.93
CA ASN A 45 17.76 -4.29 -18.06
C ASN A 45 16.87 -5.23 -18.89
N ASN A 46 16.12 -4.69 -19.85
CA ASN A 46 15.20 -5.47 -20.71
C ASN A 46 14.27 -6.40 -19.90
N TYR A 47 13.84 -5.93 -18.72
CA TYR A 47 12.99 -6.67 -17.78
C TYR A 47 13.58 -7.98 -17.24
N ILE A 48 14.91 -8.16 -17.31
CA ILE A 48 15.61 -9.29 -16.68
C ILE A 48 15.57 -9.10 -15.16
N ARG A 49 14.71 -9.86 -14.47
CA ARG A 49 14.47 -9.72 -13.03
C ARG A 49 15.72 -9.97 -12.19
N ASP A 50 16.57 -10.90 -12.62
CA ASP A 50 17.77 -11.29 -11.87
C ASP A 50 18.82 -10.18 -11.82
N ALA A 51 18.84 -9.28 -12.81
CA ALA A 51 19.69 -8.09 -12.78
C ALA A 51 19.25 -7.09 -11.68
N CYS A 52 18.00 -7.18 -11.21
CA CYS A 52 17.37 -6.19 -10.32
C CYS A 52 17.11 -6.70 -8.89
N GLN A 53 17.70 -7.83 -8.49
CA GLN A 53 17.43 -8.46 -7.19
C GLN A 53 17.65 -7.51 -6.00
N ASN A 54 18.67 -6.65 -6.05
CA ASN A 54 18.95 -5.67 -5.00
C ASN A 54 17.83 -4.63 -4.85
N TYR A 55 17.25 -4.17 -5.96
CA TYR A 55 16.13 -3.22 -5.94
C TYR A 55 14.87 -3.86 -5.36
N PHE A 56 14.58 -5.11 -5.72
CA PHE A 56 13.47 -5.85 -5.12
C PHE A 56 13.69 -6.13 -3.64
N LYS A 57 14.93 -6.44 -3.24
CA LYS A 57 15.29 -6.62 -1.83
C LYS A 57 15.05 -5.33 -1.04
N ASN A 58 15.48 -4.18 -1.56
CA ASN A 58 15.23 -2.88 -0.94
C ASN A 58 13.73 -2.59 -0.80
N TYR A 59 12.93 -2.86 -1.84
CA TYR A 59 11.49 -2.70 -1.79
C TYR A 59 10.85 -3.59 -0.71
N ARG A 60 11.22 -4.87 -0.64
CA ARG A 60 10.72 -5.81 0.39
C ARG A 60 11.11 -5.39 1.80
N ILE A 61 12.34 -4.92 2.00
CA ILE A 61 12.81 -4.41 3.29
C ILE A 61 11.97 -3.20 3.72
N CYS A 62 11.73 -2.26 2.80
CA CYS A 62 10.87 -1.12 3.07
C CYS A 62 9.44 -1.56 3.45
N GLN A 63 8.85 -2.50 2.72
CA GLN A 63 7.50 -3.00 3.03
C GLN A 63 7.45 -3.62 4.43
N LYS A 64 8.42 -4.47 4.78
CA LYS A 64 8.50 -5.10 6.10
C LYS A 64 8.62 -4.05 7.22
N PHE A 65 9.43 -3.02 7.01
CA PHE A 65 9.59 -1.92 7.95
C PHE A 65 8.24 -1.22 8.25
N TRP A 66 7.50 -0.83 7.20
CA TRP A 66 6.21 -0.16 7.39
C TRP A 66 5.12 -1.08 7.92
N GLN A 67 5.15 -2.37 7.59
CA GLN A 67 4.25 -3.36 8.20
C GLN A 67 4.44 -3.44 9.72
N ASN A 68 5.68 -3.40 10.21
CA ASN A 68 5.97 -3.39 11.64
C ASN A 68 5.44 -2.11 12.31
N ILE A 69 5.68 -0.93 11.72
CA ILE A 69 5.11 0.34 12.24
C ILE A 69 3.58 0.27 12.32
N VAL A 70 2.93 -0.22 11.26
CA VAL A 70 1.46 -0.35 11.22
C VAL A 70 0.98 -1.31 12.30
N ALA A 71 1.66 -2.44 12.51
CA ALA A 71 1.33 -3.39 13.57
C ALA A 71 1.46 -2.75 14.96
N ASP A 72 2.56 -2.05 15.23
CA ASP A 72 2.81 -1.40 16.51
C ASP A 72 1.81 -0.25 16.77
N ARG A 73 1.46 0.52 15.74
CA ARG A 73 0.41 1.55 15.83
C ARG A 73 -0.97 0.95 16.06
N LYS A 74 -1.28 -0.21 15.48
CA LYS A 74 -2.55 -0.93 15.73
C LYS A 74 -2.66 -1.37 17.17
N VAL A 75 -1.60 -1.97 17.73
CA VAL A 75 -1.57 -2.39 19.15
C VAL A 75 -1.78 -1.20 20.08
N LYS A 76 -1.20 -0.05 19.75
CA LYS A 76 -1.35 1.21 20.50
C LYS A 76 -2.64 2.00 20.17
N ASN A 77 -3.47 1.49 19.26
CA ASN A 77 -4.66 2.15 18.72
C ASN A 77 -4.42 3.58 18.18
N ILE A 78 -3.24 3.85 17.61
CA ILE A 78 -2.87 5.15 17.04
C ILE A 78 -3.32 5.23 15.58
N LYS A 79 -4.29 6.10 15.29
CA LYS A 79 -4.81 6.35 13.93
C LYS A 79 -4.23 7.64 13.33
N PRO A 80 -4.00 7.71 12.00
CA PRO A 80 -4.13 6.61 11.03
C PRO A 80 -3.07 5.51 11.25
N TYR A 81 -3.41 4.24 11.00
CA TYR A 81 -2.48 3.14 11.27
C TYR A 81 -1.24 3.18 10.36
N LEU A 82 -1.42 3.57 9.09
CA LEU A 82 -0.32 3.97 8.22
C LEU A 82 -0.08 5.47 8.42
N PRO A 83 1.13 5.90 8.79
CA PRO A 83 1.42 7.32 8.93
C PRO A 83 1.26 8.10 7.61
N PRO A 84 0.77 9.35 7.68
CA PRO A 84 0.65 10.21 6.51
C PRO A 84 2.04 10.60 5.97
N PRO A 85 2.18 10.92 4.68
CA PRO A 85 3.49 11.13 4.03
C PRO A 85 4.44 12.10 4.74
N GLU A 86 3.92 13.20 5.27
CA GLU A 86 4.64 14.25 5.99
C GLU A 86 5.35 13.74 7.26
N ASP A 87 4.74 12.78 7.96
CA ASP A 87 5.27 12.25 9.22
C ASP A 87 6.28 11.12 9.02
N ARG A 88 6.30 10.51 7.83
CA ARG A 88 7.04 9.26 7.59
C ARG A 88 8.53 9.40 7.84
N LYS A 89 9.11 10.54 7.47
CA LYS A 89 10.55 10.79 7.63
C LYS A 89 10.93 10.80 9.11
N ASN A 90 10.14 11.49 9.93
CA ASN A 90 10.40 11.64 11.35
C ASN A 90 10.20 10.30 12.09
N ILE A 91 9.08 9.62 11.85
CA ILE A 91 8.81 8.30 12.43
C ILE A 91 9.89 7.29 12.04
N LYS A 92 10.34 7.30 10.78
CA LYS A 92 11.42 6.41 10.34
C LYS A 92 12.72 6.67 11.10
N ASN A 93 13.10 7.93 11.25
CA ASN A 93 14.31 8.30 11.99
C ASN A 93 14.22 7.91 13.47
N GLU A 94 13.06 8.08 14.10
CA GLU A 94 12.84 7.68 15.49
C GLU A 94 12.92 6.16 15.64
N TYR A 95 12.21 5.38 14.82
CA TYR A 95 12.24 3.92 14.87
C TYR A 95 13.65 3.35 14.73
N LEU A 96 14.45 3.92 13.82
CA LEU A 96 15.82 3.47 13.59
C LEU A 96 16.71 3.71 14.82
N LYS A 97 16.52 4.80 15.56
CA LYS A 97 17.27 5.09 16.79
C LYS A 97 16.96 4.10 17.91
N PHE A 98 15.71 3.62 18.02
CA PHE A 98 15.32 2.68 19.07
C PHE A 98 15.72 1.23 18.78
N ASN A 99 15.77 0.83 17.51
CA ASN A 99 16.05 -0.55 17.10
C ASN A 99 17.51 -0.83 16.69
N THR A 100 18.43 0.11 16.89
CA THR A 100 19.88 -0.07 16.63
C THR A 100 20.72 -0.32 17.89
N LYS A 101 20.08 -0.65 19.02
CA LYS A 101 20.74 -1.24 20.20
C LYS A 101 20.65 -2.76 20.15
#